data_AF-A0A0C3NND0-F1
#
_entry.id   AF-A0A0C3NND0-F1
#
_cell.length_a   1.000
_cell.length_b   1.000
_cell.length_c   1.000
_cell.angle_alpha   90.00
_cell.angle_beta   90.00
_cell.angle_gamma   90.00
#
_symmetry.space_group_name_H-M   'P 1'
#
loop_
_entity.id
_entity.type
_entity.pdbx_description
1 polymer ?
#
loop_
_entity_poly.entity_id
_entity_poly.type
_entity_poly.pdbx_seq_one_letter_code
_entity_poly.pdbx_strand_id
1 'polypeptide(L)' 'DASFDCVTSGGAAERGALGPFGRLVLADERLSEQTPVYFYMTKGSNGNLKTFFCNDQSRSSKASDVDKHIYGSMVPVL' A
#
# COMPACT_ATOMS: atom_id res chain seq x y z
N ASP A 1 -16.93 -2.03 10.07
CA ASP A 1 -15.47 -1.88 10.23
C ASP A 1 -14.91 -1.67 8.83
N ALA A 2 -14.19 -0.59 8.55
CA ALA A 2 -13.60 -0.43 7.21
C ALA A 2 -12.50 -1.48 7.06
N SER A 3 -12.83 -2.56 6.36
CA SER A 3 -11.97 -3.70 6.06
C SER A 3 -10.95 -3.29 5.00
N PHE A 4 -9.99 -2.45 5.37
CA PHE A 4 -8.84 -2.19 4.52
C PHE A 4 -7.90 -3.39 4.57
N ASP A 5 -7.42 -3.78 3.39
CA ASP A 5 -6.46 -4.86 3.17
C ASP A 5 -5.56 -4.46 2.01
N CYS A 6 -4.24 -4.53 2.19
CA CYS A 6 -3.28 -4.03 1.21
C CYS A 6 -3.46 -4.68 -0.17
N VAL A 7 -3.82 -5.97 -0.22
CA VAL A 7 -3.89 -6.75 -1.46
C VAL A 7 -5.18 -6.45 -2.22
N THR A 8 -6.30 -6.38 -1.50
CA THR A 8 -7.65 -6.32 -2.11
C THR A 8 -8.23 -4.92 -2.18
N SER A 9 -7.65 -3.94 -1.48
CA SER A 9 -8.15 -2.55 -1.44
C SER A 9 -7.54 -1.65 -2.52
N GLY A 10 -7.20 -2.20 -3.69
CA GLY A 10 -6.74 -1.42 -4.85
C GLY A 10 -5.29 -0.90 -4.81
N GLY A 11 -4.48 -1.39 -3.85
CA GLY A 11 -3.05 -1.06 -3.75
C GLY A 11 -2.77 0.43 -3.57
N ALA A 12 -1.61 0.88 -4.04
CA ALA A 12 -1.15 2.26 -3.88
C ALA A 12 -1.84 3.28 -4.80
N ALA A 13 -2.67 2.82 -5.75
CA ALA A 13 -3.44 3.70 -6.63
C ALA A 13 -4.76 4.16 -5.99
N GLU A 14 -5.31 3.38 -5.07
CA GLU A 14 -6.60 3.65 -4.43
C GLU A 14 -6.44 4.66 -3.30
N ARG A 15 -7.00 5.86 -3.47
CA ARG A 15 -6.89 6.95 -2.50
C ARG A 15 -8.00 6.87 -1.46
N GLY A 16 -7.63 6.99 -0.19
CA GLY A 16 -8.54 7.08 0.92
C GLY A 16 -8.41 8.37 1.71
N ALA A 17 -9.10 8.42 2.85
CA ALA A 17 -9.05 9.57 3.76
C ALA A 17 -7.65 9.78 4.36
N LEU A 18 -6.96 8.70 4.73
CA LEU A 18 -5.63 8.73 5.36
C LEU A 18 -4.69 7.73 4.69
N GLY A 19 -4.38 7.99 3.42
CA GLY A 19 -3.46 7.18 2.65
C GLY A 19 -3.92 6.96 1.21
N PRO A 20 -3.04 6.36 0.39
CA PRO A 20 -1.69 5.92 0.73
C PRO A 20 -0.70 7.09 0.84
N PHE A 21 0.17 7.08 1.86
CA PHE A 21 1.30 8.01 1.97
C PHE A 21 2.58 7.26 2.35
N GLY A 22 3.70 7.62 1.72
CA GLY A 22 4.94 6.87 1.90
C GLY A 22 6.02 7.24 0.88
N ARG A 23 6.67 6.25 0.28
CA ARG A 23 7.72 6.42 -0.72
C ARG A 23 7.51 5.51 -1.91
N LEU A 24 7.87 6.00 -3.08
CA LEU A 24 8.10 5.19 -4.26
C LEU A 24 9.58 4.82 -4.26
N VAL A 25 9.88 3.53 -4.17
CA VAL A 25 11.26 3.02 -4.30
C VAL A 25 11.39 2.26 -5.61
N LEU A 26 12.63 2.15 -6.10
CA LEU A 26 12.94 1.48 -7.39
C LEU A 26 12.01 1.96 -8.51
N ALA A 27 11.85 3.29 -8.62
CA ALA A 27 10.97 3.91 -9.60
C ALA A 27 11.79 4.54 -10.74
N ASP A 28 11.32 4.36 -11.96
CA ASP A 28 11.87 5.08 -13.11
C ASP A 28 11.33 6.53 -13.16
N GLU A 29 11.98 7.39 -13.93
CA GLU A 29 11.61 8.81 -14.03
C GLU A 29 10.16 9.03 -14.51
N ARG A 30 9.65 8.12 -15.35
CA ARG A 30 8.28 8.18 -15.88
C ARG A 30 7.26 7.55 -14.92
N LEU A 31 7.70 7.01 -13.80
CA LEU A 31 6.87 6.24 -12.86
C LEU A 31 6.09 5.11 -13.55
N SER A 32 6.66 4.54 -14.61
CA SER A 32 6.11 3.42 -15.36
C SER A 32 6.35 2.08 -14.65
N GLU A 33 7.48 1.96 -13.97
CA GLU A 33 7.84 0.94 -12.98
C GLU A 33 8.05 1.63 -11.63
N GLN A 34 7.46 1.11 -10.57
CA GLN A 34 7.57 1.66 -9.23
C GLN A 34 7.15 0.64 -8.18
N THR A 35 7.76 0.69 -7.01
CA THR A 35 7.35 -0.08 -5.84
C THR A 35 6.92 0.86 -4.71
N PRO A 36 5.62 1.21 -4.61
CA PRO A 36 5.12 1.98 -3.49
C PRO A 36 5.23 1.22 -2.16
N VAL A 37 5.91 1.83 -1.20
CA VAL A 37 5.94 1.39 0.21
C VAL A 37 5.25 2.48 1.02
N TYR A 38 4.10 2.16 1.59
CA TYR A 38 3.18 3.18 2.12
C TYR A 38 2.42 2.75 3.36
N PHE A 39 1.93 3.75 4.08
CA PHE A 39 0.98 3.61 5.16
C PHE A 39 -0.44 3.94 4.70
N TYR A 40 -1.40 3.25 5.29
CA TYR A 40 -2.83 3.57 5.20
C TYR A 40 -3.46 3.45 6.57
N MET A 41 -4.33 4.37 6.96
CA MET A 41 -4.95 4.37 8.28
C MET A 41 -6.48 4.28 8.18
N THR A 42 -7.09 3.42 8.98
CA THR A 42 -8.55 3.36 9.15
C THR A 42 -8.94 3.61 10.59
N LYS A 43 -10.15 4.15 10.79
CA LYS A 43 -10.75 4.25 12.13
C LYS A 43 -11.64 3.03 12.37
N GLY A 44 -11.32 2.25 13.39
CA GLY A 44 -12.12 1.11 13.82
C GLY A 44 -13.43 1.54 14.47
N SER A 45 -14.37 0.60 14.59
CA SER A 45 -15.66 0.83 15.28
C SER A 45 -15.53 1.25 16.74
N ASN A 46 -14.43 0.86 17.41
CA ASN A 46 -14.09 1.27 18.78
C ASN A 46 -13.44 2.66 18.86
N GLY A 47 -13.31 3.37 17.73
CA GLY A 47 -12.66 4.68 17.66
C GLY A 47 -11.14 4.65 17.55
N ASN A 48 -10.51 3.48 17.73
CA ASN A 48 -9.06 3.34 17.62
C ASN A 48 -8.62 3.35 16.15
N LEU A 49 -7.46 3.96 15.90
CA LEU A 49 -6.83 3.94 14.59
C LEU A 49 -6.12 2.60 14.38
N LYS A 50 -6.34 1.99 13.21
CA LYS A 50 -5.57 0.86 12.70
C LYS A 50 -4.68 1.39 11.58
N THR A 51 -3.37 1.11 11.67
CA THR A 51 -2.40 1.51 10.66
C THR A 51 -1.91 0.27 9.93
N PHE A 52 -1.94 0.35 8.60
CA PHE A 52 -1.47 -0.69 7.70
C PHE A 52 -0.19 -0.19 7.04
N PHE A 53 0.79 -1.07 6.92
CA PHE A 53 2.03 -0.86 6.19
C PHE A 53 2.06 -1.82 5.01
N CYS A 54 2.03 -1.28 3.80
CA CYS A 54 1.89 -2.03 2.56
C CYS A 54 3.13 -1.86 1.67
N ASN A 55 3.49 -2.91 0.96
CA ASN A 55 4.48 -2.94 -0.10
C ASN A 55 3.78 -3.42 -1.38
N ASP A 56 3.46 -2.50 -2.27
CA ASP A 56 2.75 -2.79 -3.52
C ASP A 56 3.75 -3.01 -4.65
N GLN A 57 3.94 -4.27 -5.03
CA GLN A 57 4.84 -4.62 -6.14
C GLN A 57 4.11 -4.81 -7.47
N SER A 58 2.80 -4.51 -7.55
CA SER A 58 1.97 -4.73 -8.75
C SER A 58 2.52 -4.04 -10.00
N ARG A 59 3.28 -2.95 -9.81
CA ARG A 59 3.93 -2.17 -10.86
C ARG A 59 5.45 -2.10 -10.72
N SER A 60 6.05 -3.00 -9.93
CA SER A 60 7.50 -3.00 -9.67
C SER A 60 8.35 -3.33 -10.90
N SER A 61 7.80 -4.07 -11.87
CA SER A 61 8.48 -4.38 -13.12
C SER A 61 7.53 -4.59 -14.30
N LYS A 62 8.00 -4.35 -15.54
CA LYS A 62 7.34 -4.72 -16.80
C LYS A 62 7.62 -6.16 -17.23
N ALA A 63 8.62 -6.83 -16.65
CA ALA A 63 8.93 -8.23 -16.95
C ALA A 63 7.73 -9.14 -16.60
N SER A 64 7.41 -10.10 -17.46
CA SER A 64 6.23 -10.98 -17.30
C SER A 64 6.46 -12.20 -16.43
N ASP A 65 7.72 -12.53 -16.16
CA ASP A 65 8.20 -13.71 -15.45
C ASP A 65 8.60 -13.43 -14.00
N VAL A 66 8.30 -12.24 -13.49
CA VAL A 66 8.56 -11.81 -12.12
C VAL A 66 7.25 -11.74 -11.34
N ASP A 67 7.22 -12.33 -10.15
CA ASP A 67 6.09 -12.21 -9.23
C ASP A 67 5.97 -10.77 -8.70
N LYS A 68 4.73 -10.29 -8.62
CA LYS A 68 4.39 -8.89 -8.35
C LYS A 68 3.26 -8.78 -7.34
N HIS A 69 3.45 -9.45 -6.21
CA HIS A 69 2.48 -9.46 -5.13
C HIS A 69 2.44 -8.15 -4.34
N ILE A 70 1.28 -7.87 -3.76
CA ILE A 70 1.16 -6.83 -2.74
C ILE A 70 1.29 -7.52 -1.38
N TYR A 71 2.19 -7.01 -0.56
CA TYR A 71 2.36 -7.47 0.82
C TYR A 71 1.88 -6.41 1.80
N GLY A 72 1.46 -6.84 2.97
CA GLY A 72 0.92 -5.93 3.97
C GLY A 72 0.95 -6.50 5.37
N SER A 73 1.02 -5.61 6.35
CA SER A 73 0.82 -5.95 7.75
C SER A 73 0.20 -4.78 8.51
N MET A 74 -0.41 -5.07 9.65
CA MET A 74 -0.82 -4.04 10.59
C MET A 74 0.39 -3.67 11.47
N VAL A 75 0.63 -2.39 11.66
CA VAL A 75 1.73 -1.88 12.50
C VAL A 75 1.18 -1.02 13.64
N PRO A 76 1.64 -1.21 14.89
CA PRO A 76 1.32 -0.29 15.96
C PRO A 76 2.06 1.03 15.74
N VAL A 77 1.35 2.15 15.90
CA VAL A 77 1.96 3.49 15.90
C VAL A 77 1.78 4.04 17.31
N LEU A 78 2.90 4.35 17.96
CA LEU A 78 2.98 4.86 19.33
C LEU A 78 2.73 6.37 19.38
#